data_AF-A0A3M2SWN8-F1
#
_entry.id   AF-A0A3M2SWN8-F1
#
_cell.length_a   1.000
_cell.length_b   1.000
_cell.length_c   1.000
_cell.angle_alpha   90.00
_cell.angle_beta   90.00
_cell.angle_gamma   90.00
#
_symmetry.space_group_name_H-M   'P 1'
#
loop_
_entity.id
_entity.type
_entity.pdbx_description
1 polymer ?
#
loop_
_entity_poly.entity_id
_entity_poly.type
_entity_poly.pdbx_seq_one_letter_code
_entity_poly.pdbx_strand_id
1 'polypeptide(L)'
;PFALPAAARSALQSSIYASRWFTLPLLRQCQRQHIAHGVRRVLADLDMSAGDRAKLLTLDSSSEYEAAYAQRNCERRWKGDLVFEARLAPAAGGRPRRLALWLDQGAFHVRPPDALLTSRRDIFRLPAFSGGSGVAESPGRVPDHLLRAPWTGEKLELLRLLAAEAYIDEDNEHVRSARVLRDVMRARDFGTFLTLMDHVQVMTRESGFYGSWPVLAGHFKLALRDAQGKDDPFLKYLVEKRWDDVPGSQLQLKSDLLAMTVGG
;
A
#
# COMPACT_ATOMS: atom_id res chain seq x y z
N PRO A 1 -25.56 2.40 -18.31
CA PRO A 1 -24.35 2.36 -17.45
C PRO A 1 -24.32 1.09 -16.59
N PHE A 2 -23.37 0.18 -16.83
CA PHE A 2 -23.22 -1.09 -16.08
C PHE A 2 -22.45 -0.95 -14.76
N ALA A 3 -22.01 0.27 -14.41
CA ALA A 3 -21.23 0.52 -13.20
C ALA A 3 -22.12 1.04 -12.06
N LEU A 4 -21.93 0.49 -10.86
CA LEU A 4 -22.56 0.98 -9.64
C LEU A 4 -22.16 2.45 -9.36
N PRO A 5 -23.05 3.26 -8.74
CA PRO A 5 -22.70 4.58 -8.22
C PRO A 5 -21.48 4.53 -7.28
N ALA A 6 -20.70 5.61 -7.18
CA ALA A 6 -19.48 5.66 -6.37
C ALA A 6 -19.70 5.24 -4.91
N ALA A 7 -20.76 5.75 -4.26
CA ALA A 7 -21.11 5.37 -2.89
C ALA A 7 -21.45 3.87 -2.75
N ALA A 8 -22.19 3.31 -3.72
CA ALA A 8 -22.53 1.89 -3.74
C ALA A 8 -21.28 1.01 -3.98
N ARG A 9 -20.34 1.46 -4.81
CA ARG A 9 -19.03 0.79 -5.00
C ARG A 9 -18.22 0.77 -3.71
N SER A 10 -18.10 1.91 -3.02
CA SER A 10 -17.38 2.03 -1.74
C SER A 10 -18.00 1.13 -0.65
N ALA A 11 -19.32 1.10 -0.55
CA ALA A 11 -20.03 0.25 0.40
C ALA A 11 -19.81 -1.25 0.11
N LEU A 12 -19.90 -1.65 -1.16
CA LEU A 12 -19.63 -3.02 -1.57
C LEU A 12 -18.17 -3.43 -1.28
N GLN A 13 -17.21 -2.56 -1.62
CA GLN A 13 -15.79 -2.77 -1.33
C GLN A 13 -15.52 -2.96 0.16
N SER A 14 -16.06 -2.06 1.00
CA SER A 14 -15.93 -2.15 2.46
C SER A 14 -16.52 -3.46 2.99
N SER A 15 -17.65 -3.91 2.43
CA SER A 15 -18.30 -5.17 2.79
C SER A 15 -17.45 -6.39 2.40
N ILE A 16 -16.82 -6.34 1.22
CA ILE A 16 -15.88 -7.39 0.77
C ILE A 16 -14.68 -7.46 1.71
N TYR A 17 -14.05 -6.34 2.08
CA TYR A 17 -12.88 -6.36 2.97
C TYR A 17 -13.23 -6.84 4.38
N ALA A 18 -14.43 -6.52 4.86
CA ALA A 18 -14.90 -6.97 6.16
C ALA A 18 -15.26 -8.47 6.18
N SER A 19 -15.36 -9.11 5.02
CA SER A 19 -15.70 -10.53 4.92
C SER A 19 -14.60 -11.41 5.50
N ARG A 20 -14.99 -12.42 6.27
CA ARG A 20 -14.09 -13.45 6.79
C ARG A 20 -13.36 -14.26 5.70
N TRP A 21 -13.85 -14.21 4.46
CA TRP A 21 -13.22 -14.89 3.32
C TRP A 21 -12.18 -14.02 2.62
N PHE A 22 -12.10 -12.73 2.95
CA PHE A 22 -11.08 -11.83 2.41
C PHE A 22 -9.76 -12.03 3.16
N THR A 23 -9.00 -13.04 2.73
CA THR A 23 -7.71 -13.41 3.33
C THR A 23 -6.56 -13.06 2.40
N LEU A 24 -5.35 -12.94 2.95
CA LEU A 24 -4.14 -12.70 2.15
C LEU A 24 -3.92 -13.80 1.10
N PRO A 25 -3.99 -15.11 1.42
CA PRO A 25 -3.81 -16.16 0.42
C PRO A 25 -4.81 -16.07 -0.73
N LEU A 26 -6.09 -15.82 -0.43
CA LEU A 26 -7.11 -15.65 -1.47
C LEU A 26 -6.82 -14.41 -2.33
N LEU A 27 -6.47 -13.30 -1.69
CA LEU A 27 -6.12 -12.08 -2.43
C LEU A 27 -4.93 -12.32 -3.37
N ARG A 28 -3.85 -12.94 -2.90
CA ARG A 28 -2.68 -13.28 -3.72
C ARG A 28 -3.02 -14.21 -4.87
N GLN A 29 -3.86 -15.22 -4.62
CA GLN A 29 -4.36 -16.10 -5.67
C GLN A 29 -5.12 -15.31 -6.73
N CYS A 30 -6.06 -14.45 -6.32
CA CYS A 30 -6.84 -13.65 -7.27
C CYS A 30 -5.95 -12.66 -8.03
N GLN A 31 -4.93 -12.06 -7.41
CA GLN A 31 -3.97 -11.16 -8.08
C GLN A 31 -3.19 -11.89 -9.18
N ARG A 32 -2.68 -13.09 -8.88
CA ARG A 32 -1.96 -13.93 -9.87
C ARG A 32 -2.87 -14.30 -11.04
N GLN A 33 -4.08 -14.77 -10.74
CA GLN A 33 -5.07 -15.13 -11.76
C GLN A 33 -5.48 -13.92 -12.61
N HIS A 34 -5.63 -12.74 -11.99
CA HIS A 34 -5.94 -11.49 -12.68
C HIS A 34 -4.84 -11.10 -13.66
N ILE A 35 -3.57 -11.07 -13.22
CA ILE A 35 -2.43 -10.78 -14.09
C ILE A 35 -2.34 -11.83 -15.20
N ALA A 36 -2.41 -13.12 -14.88
CA ALA A 36 -2.33 -14.19 -15.87
C ALA A 36 -3.46 -14.12 -16.91
N HIS A 37 -4.66 -13.72 -16.50
CA HIS A 37 -5.78 -13.49 -17.42
C HIS A 37 -5.53 -12.27 -18.31
N GLY A 38 -5.14 -11.13 -17.70
CA GLY A 38 -4.84 -9.89 -18.40
C GLY A 38 -3.75 -10.07 -19.44
N VAL A 39 -2.65 -10.70 -19.05
CA VAL A 39 -1.53 -11.06 -19.95
C VAL A 39 -2.03 -11.93 -21.10
N ARG A 40 -2.79 -13.01 -20.85
CA ARG A 40 -3.33 -13.87 -21.92
C ARG A 40 -4.23 -13.11 -22.90
N ARG A 41 -5.07 -12.20 -22.41
CA ARG A 41 -5.93 -11.37 -23.25
C ARG A 41 -5.11 -10.40 -24.10
N VAL A 42 -4.18 -9.69 -23.46
CA VAL A 42 -3.32 -8.68 -24.11
C VAL A 42 -2.37 -9.32 -25.13
N LEU A 43 -1.82 -10.50 -24.83
CA LEU A 43 -0.93 -11.24 -25.74
C LEU A 43 -1.59 -11.66 -27.05
N ALA A 44 -2.93 -11.68 -27.12
CA ALA A 44 -3.63 -11.92 -28.38
C ALA A 44 -3.42 -10.77 -29.38
N ASP A 45 -3.24 -9.55 -28.86
CA ASP A 45 -3.15 -8.31 -29.65
C ASP A 45 -1.71 -7.76 -29.75
N LEU A 46 -0.75 -8.37 -29.03
CA LEU A 46 0.64 -7.93 -28.96
C LEU A 46 1.61 -8.92 -29.62
N ASP A 47 2.44 -8.40 -30.52
CA ASP A 47 3.66 -9.00 -31.04
C ASP A 47 4.84 -8.69 -30.09
N MET A 48 5.54 -9.74 -29.65
CA MET A 48 6.58 -9.69 -28.63
C MET A 48 7.69 -10.69 -28.95
N SER A 49 8.88 -10.51 -28.35
CA SER A 49 9.96 -11.47 -28.51
C SER A 49 9.53 -12.86 -27.98
N ALA A 50 10.04 -13.93 -28.61
CA ALA A 50 9.72 -15.30 -28.18
C ALA A 50 10.12 -15.57 -26.72
N GLY A 51 11.23 -14.97 -26.26
CA GLY A 51 11.70 -15.08 -24.87
C GLY A 51 10.76 -14.38 -23.88
N ASP A 52 10.34 -13.15 -24.18
CA ASP A 52 9.40 -12.40 -23.32
C ASP A 52 8.04 -13.10 -23.25
N ARG A 53 7.58 -13.61 -24.39
CA ARG A 53 6.33 -14.38 -24.46
C ARG A 53 6.41 -15.66 -23.63
N ALA A 54 7.50 -16.41 -23.73
CA ALA A 54 7.71 -17.61 -22.93
C ALA A 54 7.71 -17.28 -21.43
N LYS A 55 8.41 -16.21 -21.02
CA LYS A 55 8.45 -15.75 -19.62
C LYS A 55 7.07 -15.35 -19.09
N LEU A 56 6.28 -14.65 -19.89
CA LEU A 56 4.91 -14.26 -19.52
C LEU A 56 3.97 -15.47 -19.36
N LEU A 57 4.13 -16.50 -20.19
CA LEU A 57 3.33 -17.72 -20.12
C LEU A 57 3.67 -18.59 -18.91
N THR A 58 4.91 -18.53 -18.41
CA THR A 58 5.36 -19.29 -17.22
C THR A 58 5.31 -18.47 -15.93
N LEU A 59 4.75 -17.25 -15.97
CA LEU A 59 4.73 -16.31 -14.85
C LEU A 59 4.05 -16.88 -13.60
N ASP A 60 2.96 -17.66 -13.77
CA ASP A 60 2.23 -18.24 -12.64
C ASP A 60 3.01 -19.35 -11.91
N SER A 61 4.09 -19.88 -12.49
CA SER A 61 5.00 -20.82 -11.81
C SER A 61 6.33 -20.16 -11.41
N SER A 62 6.46 -18.86 -11.63
CA SER A 62 7.72 -18.14 -11.48
C SER A 62 8.01 -17.77 -10.03
N SER A 63 9.29 -17.86 -9.63
CA SER A 63 9.80 -17.30 -8.38
C SER A 63 9.71 -15.76 -8.31
N GLU A 64 9.37 -15.10 -9.43
CA GLU A 64 9.22 -13.65 -9.49
C GLU A 64 8.08 -13.11 -8.62
N TYR A 65 7.01 -13.88 -8.39
CA TYR A 65 5.97 -13.48 -7.43
C TYR A 65 6.51 -13.44 -6.01
N GLU A 66 7.26 -14.47 -5.59
CA GLU A 66 7.85 -14.53 -4.25
C GLU A 66 8.88 -13.41 -4.05
N ALA A 67 9.70 -13.13 -5.08
CA ALA A 67 10.63 -12.02 -5.07
C ALA A 67 9.91 -10.66 -4.96
N ALA A 68 8.79 -10.48 -5.67
CA ALA A 68 8.00 -9.25 -5.61
C ALA A 68 7.34 -9.06 -4.23
N TYR A 69 6.80 -10.11 -3.64
CA TYR A 69 6.19 -10.06 -2.30
C TYR A 69 7.23 -9.77 -1.21
N ALA A 70 8.45 -10.32 -1.35
CA ALA A 70 9.53 -10.09 -0.40
C ALA A 70 10.08 -8.65 -0.45
N GLN A 71 10.05 -8.01 -1.62
CA GLN A 71 10.68 -6.70 -1.80
C GLN A 71 9.99 -5.57 -1.05
N ARG A 72 8.70 -5.68 -0.66
CA ARG A 72 7.91 -4.73 0.18
C ARG A 72 8.05 -3.23 -0.15
N ASN A 73 8.72 -2.86 -1.25
CA ASN A 73 9.28 -1.53 -1.47
C ASN A 73 8.29 -0.65 -2.22
N CYS A 74 7.91 0.44 -1.58
CA CYS A 74 7.17 1.56 -2.16
C CYS A 74 7.98 2.38 -3.18
N GLU A 75 9.31 2.21 -3.24
CA GLU A 75 10.20 3.00 -4.10
C GLU A 75 10.11 2.64 -5.60
N ARG A 76 9.69 1.42 -5.94
CA ARG A 76 9.55 0.97 -7.35
C ARG A 76 8.17 1.20 -7.95
N ARG A 77 7.32 1.99 -7.28
CA ARG A 77 5.90 2.19 -7.64
C ARG A 77 5.67 2.52 -9.12
N TRP A 78 6.65 3.15 -9.77
CA TRP A 78 6.48 3.70 -11.10
C TRP A 78 7.02 2.83 -12.24
N LYS A 79 8.01 1.94 -12.01
CA LYS A 79 8.64 1.22 -13.13
C LYS A 79 7.91 -0.08 -13.49
N GLY A 80 7.29 -0.73 -12.52
CA GLY A 80 6.85 -2.13 -12.62
C GLY A 80 7.95 -3.08 -12.17
N ASP A 81 7.55 -4.23 -11.63
CA ASP A 81 8.42 -5.34 -11.27
C ASP A 81 9.01 -5.99 -12.53
N LEU A 82 8.19 -6.09 -13.58
CA LEU A 82 8.57 -6.61 -14.89
C LEU A 82 8.10 -5.65 -15.98
N VAL A 83 8.96 -5.43 -16.98
CA VAL A 83 8.66 -4.56 -18.11
C VAL A 83 9.07 -5.27 -19.39
N PHE A 84 8.16 -5.32 -20.35
CA PHE A 84 8.35 -5.96 -21.64
C PHE A 84 8.04 -4.98 -22.77
N GLU A 85 8.83 -5.05 -23.83
CA GLU A 85 8.58 -4.31 -25.07
C GLU A 85 7.69 -5.15 -25.99
N ALA A 86 6.72 -4.48 -26.62
CA ALA A 86 5.71 -5.12 -27.47
C ALA A 86 5.30 -4.21 -28.62
N ARG A 87 4.59 -4.76 -29.61
CA ARG A 87 3.99 -4.02 -30.73
C ARG A 87 2.56 -4.51 -30.94
N LEU A 88 1.64 -3.66 -31.37
CA LEU A 88 0.28 -4.10 -31.73
C LEU A 88 0.32 -4.86 -33.08
N ALA A 89 -0.27 -6.05 -33.15
CA ALA A 89 -0.28 -6.93 -34.34
C ALA A 89 -1.58 -6.82 -35.18
N PRO A 90 -1.58 -6.94 -36.53
CA PRO A 90 -0.57 -6.46 -37.47
C PRO A 90 -1.19 -5.52 -38.53
N ALA A 91 -0.69 -4.29 -38.61
CA ALA A 91 -0.43 -3.66 -39.90
C ALA A 91 1.04 -3.25 -39.88
N ALA A 92 1.75 -3.41 -40.99
CA ALA A 92 3.13 -2.98 -41.13
C ALA A 92 3.28 -1.55 -40.57
N GLY A 93 4.01 -1.40 -39.45
CA GLY A 93 4.05 -0.15 -38.67
C GLY A 93 3.28 -0.16 -37.33
N GLY A 94 2.96 -1.33 -36.78
CA GLY A 94 2.34 -1.47 -35.46
C GLY A 94 3.02 -0.61 -34.39
N ARG A 95 2.22 0.22 -33.69
CA ARG A 95 2.75 1.20 -32.73
C ARG A 95 3.44 0.48 -31.58
N PRO A 96 4.64 0.92 -31.16
CA PRO A 96 5.33 0.32 -30.04
C PRO A 96 4.50 0.49 -28.76
N ARG A 97 4.64 -0.50 -27.88
CA ARG A 97 3.97 -0.61 -26.59
C ARG A 97 4.93 -1.16 -25.55
N ARG A 98 4.68 -0.80 -24.29
CA ARG A 98 5.30 -1.37 -23.10
C ARG A 98 4.24 -2.03 -22.26
N LEU A 99 4.47 -3.28 -21.88
CA LEU A 99 3.71 -3.98 -20.86
C LEU A 99 4.49 -3.92 -19.56
N ALA A 100 3.95 -3.24 -18.55
CA ALA A 100 4.51 -3.21 -17.20
C ALA A 100 3.61 -4.01 -16.26
N LEU A 101 4.22 -4.84 -15.40
CA LEU A 101 3.54 -5.65 -14.38
C LEU A 101 4.02 -5.22 -13.00
N TRP A 102 3.08 -5.06 -12.05
CA TRP A 102 3.34 -4.92 -10.62
C TRP A 102 2.72 -6.12 -9.92
N LEU A 103 3.53 -7.17 -9.77
CA LEU A 103 3.12 -8.46 -9.21
C LEU A 103 2.63 -8.31 -7.77
N ASP A 104 3.33 -7.52 -6.94
CA ASP A 104 2.93 -7.26 -5.55
C ASP A 104 1.57 -6.55 -5.46
N GLN A 105 1.25 -5.72 -6.43
CA GLN A 105 0.00 -4.95 -6.45
C GLN A 105 -1.11 -5.65 -7.22
N GLY A 106 -0.84 -6.80 -7.85
CA GLY A 106 -1.79 -7.45 -8.74
C GLY A 106 -2.18 -6.57 -9.93
N ALA A 107 -1.24 -5.77 -10.45
CA ALA A 107 -1.52 -4.78 -11.48
C ALA A 107 -0.72 -4.96 -12.76
N PHE A 108 -1.29 -4.53 -13.88
CA PHE A 108 -0.59 -4.44 -15.16
C PHE A 108 -1.06 -3.25 -15.98
N HIS A 109 -0.22 -2.79 -16.90
CA HIS A 109 -0.49 -1.65 -17.77
C HIS A 109 0.16 -1.85 -19.13
N VAL A 110 -0.61 -1.63 -20.19
CA VAL A 110 -0.13 -1.59 -21.58
C VAL A 110 -0.16 -0.14 -22.05
N ARG A 111 1.00 0.43 -22.37
CA ARG A 111 1.12 1.85 -22.72
C ARG A 111 2.04 2.10 -23.90
N PRO A 112 1.96 3.27 -24.57
CA PRO A 112 3.04 3.74 -25.44
C PRO A 112 4.37 3.86 -24.69
N PRO A 113 5.54 3.71 -25.35
CA PRO A 113 6.85 3.75 -24.70
C PRO A 113 7.14 5.05 -23.94
N ASP A 114 6.69 6.18 -24.51
CA ASP A 114 6.95 7.54 -24.00
C ASP A 114 5.80 8.10 -23.17
N ALA A 115 4.72 7.33 -22.98
CA ALA A 115 3.62 7.77 -22.14
C ALA A 115 4.08 7.80 -20.68
N LEU A 116 4.08 9.00 -20.09
CA LEU A 116 4.27 9.16 -18.64
C LEU A 116 3.25 8.30 -17.90
N LEU A 117 3.65 7.70 -16.77
CA LEU A 117 2.75 6.93 -15.88
C LEU A 117 1.63 7.76 -15.24
N THR A 118 1.46 9.01 -15.66
CA THR A 118 0.45 9.94 -15.16
C THR A 118 -0.97 9.51 -15.51
N SER A 119 -1.16 8.70 -16.57
CA SER A 119 -2.43 8.03 -16.87
C SER A 119 -2.62 6.79 -15.98
N ARG A 120 -3.11 6.97 -14.74
CA ARG A 120 -3.61 5.84 -13.91
C ARG A 120 -4.85 5.15 -14.50
N ARG A 121 -5.44 5.70 -15.57
CA ARG A 121 -6.70 5.23 -16.16
C ARG A 121 -6.58 3.86 -16.82
N ASP A 122 -5.38 3.50 -17.27
CA ASP A 122 -5.12 2.27 -18.04
C ASP A 122 -4.37 1.20 -17.22
N ILE A 123 -4.26 1.40 -15.90
CA ILE A 123 -3.72 0.40 -14.98
C ILE A 123 -4.87 -0.50 -14.52
N PHE A 124 -4.80 -1.76 -14.91
CA PHE A 124 -5.71 -2.80 -14.42
C PHE A 124 -5.10 -3.38 -13.15
N ARG A 125 -5.84 -3.34 -12.03
CA ARG A 125 -5.32 -3.75 -10.72
C ARG A 125 -6.33 -4.60 -9.96
N LEU A 126 -5.83 -5.55 -9.17
CA LEU A 126 -6.59 -6.26 -8.14
C LEU A 126 -5.96 -6.08 -6.75
N PRO A 127 -6.74 -5.70 -5.72
CA PRO A 127 -8.18 -5.46 -5.78
C PRO A 127 -8.50 -4.18 -6.58
N ALA A 128 -9.60 -4.22 -7.33
CA ALA A 128 -9.91 -3.22 -8.35
C ALA A 128 -10.48 -1.97 -7.68
N PHE A 129 -9.66 -0.92 -7.61
CA PHE A 129 -10.01 0.36 -7.01
C PHE A 129 -9.91 1.45 -8.06
N SER A 130 -10.97 1.63 -8.83
CA SER A 130 -11.02 2.68 -9.83
C SER A 130 -11.47 4.01 -9.21
N GLY A 131 -10.51 4.90 -9.03
CA GLY A 131 -10.65 6.32 -9.30
C GLY A 131 -9.63 6.70 -10.38
N GLY A 132 -10.00 6.62 -11.65
CA GLY A 132 -9.23 7.29 -12.69
C GLY A 132 -9.34 8.80 -12.45
N SER A 133 -8.21 9.51 -12.40
CA SER A 133 -8.03 10.84 -11.81
C SER A 133 -7.77 10.77 -10.31
N GLY A 134 -6.77 11.51 -9.82
CA GLY A 134 -6.45 11.60 -8.39
C GLY A 134 -7.71 11.89 -7.57
N VAL A 135 -7.77 11.28 -6.39
CA VAL A 135 -8.96 11.11 -5.54
C VAL A 135 -9.86 9.97 -6.04
N ALA A 136 -9.79 8.81 -5.38
CA ALA A 136 -10.87 7.85 -5.45
C ALA A 136 -12.15 8.59 -5.01
N GLU A 137 -13.11 8.81 -5.90
CA GLU A 137 -14.32 9.60 -5.58
C GLU A 137 -15.08 9.06 -4.35
N SER A 138 -14.85 7.81 -3.97
CA SER A 138 -15.20 7.24 -2.67
C SER A 138 -14.41 5.94 -2.45
N PRO A 139 -13.27 5.94 -1.74
CA PRO A 139 -12.54 4.70 -1.44
C PRO A 139 -13.34 3.83 -0.47
N GLY A 140 -13.07 2.52 -0.45
CA GLY A 140 -13.58 1.63 0.59
C GLY A 140 -12.87 1.87 1.94
N ARG A 141 -13.46 1.38 3.03
CA ARG A 141 -12.94 1.51 4.40
C ARG A 141 -12.15 0.28 4.82
N VAL A 142 -10.94 0.46 5.34
CA VAL A 142 -10.19 -0.64 5.97
C VAL A 142 -10.99 -1.19 7.15
N PRO A 143 -11.21 -2.52 7.25
CA PRO A 143 -12.05 -3.10 8.29
C PRO A 143 -11.39 -3.07 9.68
N ASP A 144 -12.20 -2.89 10.73
CA ASP A 144 -11.70 -2.73 12.11
C ASP A 144 -10.94 -3.95 12.64
N HIS A 145 -11.25 -5.17 12.16
CA HIS A 145 -10.54 -6.37 12.59
C HIS A 145 -9.08 -6.40 12.12
N LEU A 146 -8.74 -5.70 11.02
CA LEU A 146 -7.36 -5.54 10.55
C LEU A 146 -6.55 -4.52 11.36
N LEU A 147 -7.23 -3.68 12.14
CA LEU A 147 -6.64 -2.60 12.95
C LEU A 147 -6.56 -2.96 14.45
N ARG A 148 -6.54 -4.25 14.80
CA ARG A 148 -6.53 -4.71 16.19
C ARG A 148 -5.57 -5.87 16.36
N ALA A 149 -5.19 -6.21 17.58
CA ALA A 149 -4.49 -7.47 17.85
C ALA A 149 -5.40 -8.69 17.55
N PRO A 150 -4.84 -9.90 17.34
CA PRO A 150 -3.41 -10.20 17.24
C PRO A 150 -2.80 -9.72 15.91
N TRP A 151 -1.52 -9.35 15.93
CA TRP A 151 -0.74 -8.95 14.77
C TRP A 151 0.02 -10.15 14.22
N THR A 152 -0.31 -10.56 13.00
CA THR A 152 0.41 -11.62 12.28
C THR A 152 1.03 -11.03 11.02
N GLY A 153 2.07 -11.68 10.49
CA GLY A 153 2.70 -11.25 9.24
C GLY A 153 1.68 -11.15 8.09
N GLU A 154 0.79 -12.14 7.97
CA GLU A 154 -0.27 -12.14 6.95
C GLU A 154 -1.24 -10.96 7.11
N LYS A 155 -1.59 -10.63 8.35
CA LYS A 155 -2.50 -9.52 8.65
C LYS A 155 -1.87 -8.17 8.32
N LEU A 156 -0.62 -7.97 8.71
CA LEU A 156 0.13 -6.74 8.43
C LEU A 156 0.32 -6.54 6.93
N GLU A 157 0.58 -7.63 6.21
CA GLU A 157 0.70 -7.61 4.76
C GLU A 157 -0.64 -7.33 4.07
N LEU A 158 -1.73 -7.94 4.54
CA LEU A 158 -3.07 -7.63 4.04
C LEU A 158 -3.47 -6.17 4.30
N LEU A 159 -3.14 -5.67 5.50
CA LEU A 159 -3.33 -4.27 5.86
C LEU A 159 -2.54 -3.34 4.94
N ARG A 160 -1.26 -3.63 4.68
CA ARG A 160 -0.41 -2.86 3.74
C ARG A 160 -1.05 -2.75 2.35
N LEU A 161 -1.50 -3.88 1.80
CA LEU A 161 -2.11 -3.93 0.47
C LEU A 161 -3.41 -3.11 0.40
N LEU A 162 -4.26 -3.23 1.42
CA LEU A 162 -5.53 -2.50 1.48
C LEU A 162 -5.32 -1.00 1.74
N ALA A 163 -4.46 -0.64 2.69
CA ALA A 163 -4.25 0.74 3.08
C ALA A 163 -3.59 1.60 1.98
N ALA A 164 -3.02 0.96 0.95
CA ALA A 164 -2.57 1.64 -0.26
C ALA A 164 -3.71 2.18 -1.14
N GLU A 165 -4.97 1.81 -0.87
CA GLU A 165 -6.12 2.02 -1.76
C GLU A 165 -7.44 2.32 -1.01
N ALA A 166 -7.55 1.90 0.25
CA ALA A 166 -8.67 2.12 1.14
C ALA A 166 -8.30 3.12 2.24
N TYR A 167 -9.30 3.85 2.75
CA TYR A 167 -9.08 4.80 3.82
C TYR A 167 -9.12 4.10 5.19
N ILE A 168 -8.33 4.61 6.15
CA ILE A 168 -8.35 4.16 7.54
C ILE A 168 -9.15 5.14 8.40
N ASP A 169 -8.95 6.44 8.25
CA ASP A 169 -9.66 7.45 9.04
C ASP A 169 -10.68 8.20 8.17
N GLU A 170 -11.78 8.65 8.77
CA GLU A 170 -12.76 9.47 8.04
C GLU A 170 -12.17 10.86 7.76
N ASP A 171 -11.52 11.45 8.76
CA ASP A 171 -11.03 12.83 8.79
C ASP A 171 -9.56 12.90 9.23
N ASN A 172 -9.05 14.13 9.33
CA ASN A 172 -7.68 14.42 9.77
C ASN A 172 -7.49 14.37 11.30
N GLU A 173 -8.49 13.96 12.08
CA GLU A 173 -8.30 13.70 13.52
C GLU A 173 -7.59 12.35 13.76
N HIS A 174 -7.51 11.50 12.73
CA HIS A 174 -6.74 10.26 12.74
C HIS A 174 -7.14 9.30 13.88
N VAL A 175 -8.42 9.27 14.26
CA VAL A 175 -8.91 8.58 15.45
C VAL A 175 -8.57 7.08 15.48
N ARG A 176 -8.69 6.39 14.34
CA ARG A 176 -8.46 4.93 14.26
C ARG A 176 -6.97 4.63 14.18
N SER A 177 -6.25 5.28 13.28
CA SER A 177 -4.80 5.06 13.13
C SER A 177 -4.00 5.44 14.38
N ALA A 178 -4.35 6.56 15.04
CA ALA A 178 -3.72 6.93 16.32
C ALA A 178 -4.03 5.93 17.44
N ARG A 179 -5.24 5.36 17.47
CA ARG A 179 -5.59 4.33 18.46
C ARG A 179 -4.74 3.07 18.27
N VAL A 180 -4.58 2.60 17.04
CA VAL A 180 -3.72 1.45 16.72
C VAL A 180 -2.30 1.68 17.22
N LEU A 181 -1.72 2.84 16.93
CA LEU A 181 -0.35 3.14 17.31
C LEU A 181 -0.19 3.15 18.83
N ARG A 182 -1.13 3.80 19.54
CA ARG A 182 -1.19 3.79 21.00
C ARG A 182 -1.26 2.37 21.58
N ASP A 183 -2.10 1.51 21.02
CA ASP A 183 -2.30 0.15 21.51
C ASP A 183 -1.05 -0.71 21.29
N VAL A 184 -0.40 -0.58 20.13
CA VAL A 184 0.87 -1.26 19.82
C VAL A 184 2.00 -0.80 20.75
N MET A 185 2.11 0.51 21.00
CA MET A 185 3.09 1.07 21.92
C MET A 185 2.87 0.58 23.35
N ARG A 186 1.61 0.55 23.83
CA ARG A 186 1.28 -0.01 25.16
C ARG A 186 1.58 -1.49 25.28
N ALA A 187 1.36 -2.25 24.21
CA ALA A 187 1.71 -3.66 24.13
C ALA A 187 3.23 -3.89 24.00
N ARG A 188 4.04 -2.83 23.85
CA ARG A 188 5.49 -2.87 23.65
C ARG A 188 5.91 -3.71 22.44
N ASP A 189 5.05 -3.81 21.43
CA ASP A 189 5.31 -4.54 20.18
C ASP A 189 6.01 -3.62 19.16
N PHE A 190 7.33 -3.52 19.29
CA PHE A 190 8.12 -2.65 18.43
C PHE A 190 8.19 -3.14 16.97
N GLY A 191 8.11 -4.45 16.73
CA GLY A 191 8.15 -5.00 15.38
C GLY A 191 6.92 -4.61 14.56
N THR A 192 5.74 -4.70 15.16
CA THR A 192 4.51 -4.19 14.55
C THR A 192 4.57 -2.67 14.38
N PHE A 193 5.06 -1.93 15.38
CA PHE A 193 5.22 -0.48 15.30
C PHE A 193 6.04 -0.07 14.07
N LEU A 194 7.24 -0.63 13.89
CA LEU A 194 8.08 -0.35 12.73
C LEU A 194 7.36 -0.67 11.41
N THR A 195 6.67 -1.81 11.35
CA THR A 195 5.94 -2.21 10.15
C THR A 195 4.86 -1.20 9.78
N LEU A 196 4.09 -0.71 10.75
CA LEU A 196 3.06 0.30 10.52
C LEU A 196 3.67 1.63 10.06
N MET A 197 4.78 2.04 10.68
CA MET A 197 5.43 3.32 10.40
C MET A 197 6.13 3.37 9.05
N ASP A 198 6.87 2.31 8.70
CA ASP A 198 7.74 2.29 7.52
C ASP A 198 7.07 1.70 6.28
N HIS A 199 6.06 0.85 6.45
CA HIS A 199 5.49 0.07 5.34
C HIS A 199 4.01 0.30 5.07
N VAL A 200 3.26 0.91 5.99
CA VAL A 200 1.82 1.13 5.82
C VAL A 200 1.51 2.62 5.63
N GLN A 201 0.93 2.96 4.48
CA GLN A 201 0.43 4.31 4.21
C GLN A 201 -0.98 4.47 4.77
N VAL A 202 -1.31 5.67 5.20
CA VAL A 202 -2.63 6.01 5.75
C VAL A 202 -3.27 7.07 4.87
N MET A 203 -4.54 6.86 4.54
CA MET A 203 -5.39 7.83 3.85
C MET A 203 -6.58 8.16 4.74
N THR A 204 -6.95 9.44 4.76
CA THR A 204 -8.23 9.91 5.30
C THR A 204 -9.24 10.02 4.16
N ARG A 205 -10.51 9.74 4.43
CA ARG A 205 -11.56 9.84 3.41
C ARG A 205 -11.72 11.26 2.89
N GLU A 206 -11.65 12.25 3.78
CA GLU A 206 -11.77 13.67 3.44
C GLU A 206 -10.61 14.20 2.58
N SER A 207 -9.37 13.86 2.92
CA SER A 207 -8.21 14.37 2.18
C SER A 207 -8.00 13.64 0.86
N GLY A 208 -8.24 12.32 0.83
CA GLY A 208 -7.91 11.49 -0.32
C GLY A 208 -6.41 11.39 -0.62
N PHE A 209 -5.54 11.85 0.29
CA PHE A 209 -4.09 11.79 0.16
C PHE A 209 -3.50 10.70 1.04
N TYR A 210 -2.52 9.96 0.50
CA TYR A 210 -1.76 8.96 1.26
C TYR A 210 -0.58 9.63 1.95
N GLY A 211 -0.48 9.45 3.26
CA GLY A 211 0.66 9.86 4.08
C GLY A 211 1.25 8.70 4.86
N SER A 212 2.34 8.99 5.58
CA SER A 212 2.87 8.08 6.59
C SER A 212 1.88 7.90 7.74
N TRP A 213 2.02 6.84 8.53
CA TRP A 213 1.19 6.64 9.72
C TRP A 213 1.26 7.88 10.63
N PRO A 214 0.12 8.43 11.09
CA PRO A 214 0.10 9.68 11.85
C PRO A 214 0.62 9.48 13.27
N VAL A 215 1.53 10.36 13.69
CA VAL A 215 2.10 10.39 15.04
C VAL A 215 1.69 11.68 15.73
N LEU A 216 0.70 11.59 16.61
CA LEU A 216 0.25 12.70 17.44
C LEU A 216 1.12 12.90 18.69
N ALA A 217 1.07 14.11 19.26
CA ALA A 217 1.77 14.48 20.52
C ALA A 217 1.52 13.49 21.68
N GLY A 218 0.33 12.88 21.73
CA GLY A 218 -0.01 11.87 22.72
C GLY A 218 0.86 10.61 22.65
N HIS A 219 1.38 10.26 21.48
CA HIS A 219 2.29 9.11 21.33
C HIS A 219 3.69 9.42 21.88
N PHE A 220 4.21 10.63 21.67
CA PHE A 220 5.48 11.04 22.28
C PHE A 220 5.41 11.02 23.82
N LYS A 221 4.32 11.57 24.38
CA LYS A 221 4.07 11.53 25.83
C LYS A 221 3.95 10.10 26.35
N LEU A 222 3.28 9.22 25.59
CA LEU A 222 3.18 7.81 25.92
C LEU A 222 4.55 7.12 25.92
N ALA A 223 5.35 7.33 24.86
CA ALA A 223 6.70 6.77 24.76
C ALA A 223 7.60 7.22 25.90
N LEU A 224 7.57 8.51 26.26
CA LEU A 224 8.32 9.04 27.40
C LEU A 224 7.91 8.40 28.72
N ARG A 225 6.60 8.35 28.97
CA ARG A 225 6.05 7.82 30.23
C ARG A 225 6.38 6.32 30.39
N ASP A 226 6.30 5.56 29.31
CA ASP A 226 6.47 4.10 29.32
C ASP A 226 7.90 3.69 28.89
N ALA A 227 8.84 4.64 28.84
CA ALA A 227 10.22 4.40 28.39
C ALA A 227 10.94 3.44 29.35
N GLN A 228 11.61 2.43 28.80
CA GLN A 228 12.38 1.44 29.56
C GLN A 228 13.88 1.77 29.63
N GLY A 229 14.21 3.07 29.64
CA GLY A 229 15.59 3.57 29.66
C GLY A 229 15.90 4.50 28.48
N LYS A 230 17.17 4.91 28.37
CA LYS A 230 17.64 5.84 27.33
C LYS A 230 17.67 5.23 25.92
N ASP A 231 17.81 3.91 25.83
CA ASP A 231 17.82 3.15 24.58
C ASP A 231 16.44 2.59 24.21
N ASP A 232 15.36 3.18 24.73
CA ASP A 232 14.01 2.73 24.39
C ASP A 232 13.76 2.85 22.87
N PRO A 233 13.43 1.74 22.18
CA PRO A 233 13.38 1.73 20.72
C PRO A 233 12.25 2.59 20.15
N PHE A 234 11.13 2.74 20.88
CA PHE A 234 10.04 3.61 20.45
C PHE A 234 10.46 5.08 20.56
N LEU A 235 11.05 5.45 21.69
CA LEU A 235 11.51 6.81 21.94
C LEU A 235 12.56 7.23 20.90
N LYS A 236 13.55 6.36 20.68
CA LYS A 236 14.61 6.58 19.69
C LYS A 236 14.06 6.77 18.29
N TYR A 237 13.18 5.86 17.83
CA TYR A 237 12.57 5.99 16.51
C TYR A 237 11.78 7.30 16.37
N LEU A 238 10.95 7.64 17.37
CA LEU A 238 10.12 8.84 17.34
C LEU A 238 10.97 10.12 17.29
N VAL A 239 12.06 10.20 18.05
CA VAL A 239 12.97 11.35 18.03
C VAL A 239 13.78 11.41 16.74
N GLU A 240 14.30 10.29 16.25
CA GLU A 240 15.16 10.28 15.05
C GLU A 240 14.38 10.48 13.74
N LYS A 241 13.16 9.93 13.64
CA LYS A 241 12.41 9.88 12.38
C LYS A 241 11.20 10.79 12.34
N ARG A 242 10.65 11.16 13.50
CA ARG A 242 9.35 11.85 13.59
C ARG A 242 9.41 13.12 14.44
N TRP A 243 10.60 13.70 14.67
CA TRP A 243 10.79 14.90 15.48
C TRP A 243 9.88 16.07 15.09
N ASP A 244 9.67 16.24 13.78
CA ASP A 244 8.90 17.34 13.21
C ASP A 244 7.38 17.21 13.46
N ASP A 245 6.91 16.03 13.86
CA ASP A 245 5.51 15.80 14.23
C ASP A 245 5.16 16.32 15.63
N VAL A 246 6.16 16.69 16.44
CA VAL A 246 5.93 17.31 17.75
C VAL A 246 5.45 18.76 17.54
N PRO A 247 4.24 19.14 17.99
CA PRO A 247 3.72 20.49 17.78
C PRO A 247 4.67 21.54 18.35
N GLY A 248 4.93 22.61 17.58
CA GLY A 248 5.87 23.67 17.97
C GLY A 248 5.53 24.36 19.29
N SER A 249 4.26 24.36 19.70
CA SER A 249 3.79 24.88 20.99
C SER A 249 4.20 24.02 22.20
N GLN A 250 4.66 22.78 22.00
CA GLN A 250 5.04 21.85 23.07
C GLN A 250 6.56 21.80 23.27
N LEU A 251 7.16 22.96 23.58
CA LEU A 251 8.61 23.08 23.82
C LEU A 251 9.08 22.18 24.96
N GLN A 252 8.31 22.09 26.06
CA GLN A 252 8.66 21.22 27.19
C GLN A 252 8.77 19.75 26.78
N LEU A 253 7.85 19.28 25.94
CA LEU A 253 7.87 17.89 25.44
C LEU A 253 9.14 17.62 24.63
N LYS A 254 9.57 18.60 23.79
CA LYS A 254 10.83 18.48 23.05
C LYS A 254 12.04 18.40 23.99
N SER A 255 12.07 19.24 25.02
CA SER A 255 13.14 19.20 26.03
C SER A 255 13.20 17.85 26.77
N ASP A 256 12.05 17.33 27.19
CA ASP A 256 11.96 16.04 27.90
C ASP A 256 12.40 14.87 27.01
N LEU A 257 12.01 14.89 25.72
CA LEU A 257 12.46 13.91 24.73
C LEU A 257 13.98 13.92 24.58
N LEU A 258 14.58 15.09 24.39
CA LEU A 258 16.04 15.22 24.23
C LEU A 258 16.81 14.76 25.46
N ALA A 259 16.34 15.09 26.67
CA ALA A 259 16.97 14.66 27.92
C ALA A 259 16.98 13.13 28.10
N MET A 260 15.98 12.44 27.53
CA MET A 260 15.87 10.99 27.59
C MET A 260 16.65 10.28 26.48
N THR A 261 16.93 10.93 25.34
CA THR A 261 17.62 10.31 24.20
C THR A 261 19.08 10.74 24.01
N VAL A 262 19.45 11.94 24.42
CA VAL A 262 20.83 12.46 24.34
C VAL A 262 21.38 12.45 25.75
N GLY A 263 22.41 11.63 26.00
CA GLY A 263 23.12 11.66 27.28
C GLY A 263 23.64 13.06 27.58
N GLY A 264 23.39 13.55 28.79
CA GLY A 264 24.22 14.62 29.37
C GLY A 264 25.64 14.13 29.60
#